data_AF-A0A3B9UYE0-F1
#
_entry.id   AF-A0A3B9UYE0-F1
#
_cell.length_a   1.000
_cell.length_b   1.000
_cell.length_c   1.000
_cell.angle_alpha   90.00
_cell.angle_beta   90.00
_cell.angle_gamma   90.00
#
_symmetry.space_group_name_H-M   'P 1'
#
loop_
_entity.id
_entity.type
_entity.pdbx_description
1 polymer ?
#
loop_
_entity_poly.entity_id
_entity_poly.type
_entity_poly.pdbx_seq_one_letter_code
_entity_poly.pdbx_strand_id
1 'polypeptide(L)'
;MILPRRVVGSSKVTDSESVAAALSLLSASAVRERCHWVLEAARSDGLTHFRVNLDALQPCATLVANETRSNYPDLDVPYHSRWRHFETSAGDLTKTILGKPAPGDLEYCRVAIDLSVVSVLLDAGAGGTWRYRDEITQTQYERSEGLAVASVRMFDS
;
A
#
# COMPACT_ATOMS: atom_id res chain seq x y z
N MET A 1 -31.58 -43.00 20.04
CA MET A 1 -30.30 -42.85 20.77
C MET A 1 -29.19 -42.76 19.73
N ILE A 2 -28.78 -41.54 19.37
CA ILE A 2 -27.76 -41.27 18.34
C ILE A 2 -26.52 -40.78 19.07
N LEU A 3 -25.41 -41.51 18.95
CA LEU A 3 -24.13 -41.17 19.57
C LEU A 3 -23.55 -39.89 18.92
N PRO A 4 -22.92 -38.98 19.69
CA PRO A 4 -22.29 -37.80 19.11
C PRO A 4 -21.03 -38.20 18.34
N ARG A 5 -20.91 -37.68 17.12
CA ARG A 5 -19.71 -37.78 16.28
C ARG A 5 -18.60 -36.97 16.96
N ARG A 6 -17.55 -37.64 17.44
CA ARG A 6 -16.34 -37.01 17.98
C ARG A 6 -15.63 -36.27 16.85
N VAL A 7 -15.74 -34.95 16.80
CA VAL A 7 -14.87 -34.12 15.97
C VAL A 7 -13.51 -34.13 16.65
N VAL A 8 -12.60 -34.95 16.13
CA VAL A 8 -11.18 -34.88 16.50
C VAL A 8 -10.64 -33.60 15.86
N GLY A 9 -10.59 -32.52 16.65
CA GLY A 9 -9.82 -31.35 16.30
C GLY A 9 -8.35 -31.74 16.25
N SER A 10 -7.84 -32.03 15.06
CA SER A 10 -6.40 -32.15 14.82
C SER A 10 -5.81 -30.74 14.94
N SER A 11 -5.35 -30.38 16.13
CA SER A 11 -4.45 -29.23 16.30
C SER A 11 -3.23 -29.49 15.43
N LYS A 12 -3.10 -28.77 14.31
CA LYS A 12 -1.88 -28.80 13.50
C LYS A 12 -0.78 -28.14 14.32
N VAL A 13 -0.01 -28.94 15.04
CA VAL A 13 1.27 -28.49 15.58
C VAL A 13 2.14 -28.16 14.37
N THR A 14 2.45 -26.88 14.17
CA THR A 14 3.38 -26.42 13.14
C THR A 14 4.77 -26.97 13.48
N ASP A 15 5.20 -28.02 12.82
CA ASP A 15 6.53 -28.61 13.04
C ASP A 15 7.65 -27.69 12.52
N SER A 16 8.88 -27.95 12.94
CA SER A 16 10.03 -27.13 12.56
C SER A 16 10.25 -27.04 11.03
N GLU A 17 9.83 -28.08 10.29
CA GLU A 17 9.97 -28.14 8.83
C GLU A 17 8.96 -27.21 8.14
N SER A 18 7.72 -27.19 8.61
CA SER A 18 6.68 -26.27 8.13
C SER A 18 6.98 -24.81 8.47
N VAL A 19 7.60 -24.53 9.63
CA VAL A 19 8.10 -23.19 9.95
C VAL A 19 9.24 -22.79 9.01
N ALA A 20 10.22 -23.66 8.78
CA ALA A 20 11.32 -23.39 7.86
C ALA A 20 10.83 -23.15 6.43
N ALA A 21 9.86 -23.95 5.96
CA ALA A 21 9.22 -23.76 4.66
C ALA A 21 8.49 -22.41 4.58
N ALA A 22 7.73 -22.02 5.60
CA ALA A 22 7.04 -20.73 5.64
C ALA A 22 8.04 -19.54 5.61
N LEU A 23 9.11 -19.62 6.39
CA LEU A 23 10.15 -18.60 6.40
C LEU A 23 10.86 -18.48 5.05
N SER A 24 11.06 -19.59 4.33
CA SER A 24 11.69 -19.58 3.00
C SER A 24 10.91 -18.73 1.98
N LEU A 25 9.59 -18.62 2.15
CA LEU A 25 8.72 -17.81 1.28
C LEU A 25 8.87 -16.30 1.54
N LEU A 26 9.41 -15.88 2.69
CA LEU A 26 9.61 -14.48 3.06
C LEU A 26 10.92 -13.91 2.48
N SER A 27 11.23 -14.26 1.23
CA SER A 27 12.45 -13.83 0.55
C SER A 27 12.15 -13.26 -0.84
N ALA A 28 12.97 -12.30 -1.27
CA ALA A 28 12.84 -11.71 -2.61
C ALA A 28 13.06 -12.74 -3.73
N SER A 29 13.90 -13.76 -3.49
CA SER A 29 14.09 -14.88 -4.41
C SER A 29 12.82 -15.71 -4.55
N ALA A 30 12.16 -16.06 -3.44
CA ALA A 30 10.90 -16.79 -3.47
C ALA A 30 9.82 -16.02 -4.23
N VAL A 31 9.69 -14.70 -3.97
CA VAL A 31 8.76 -13.81 -4.71
C VAL A 31 9.06 -13.86 -6.22
N ARG A 32 10.33 -13.71 -6.60
CA ARG A 32 10.75 -13.72 -8.02
C ARG A 32 10.40 -15.04 -8.70
N GLU A 33 10.67 -16.17 -8.04
CA GLU A 33 10.35 -17.51 -8.57
C GLU A 33 8.86 -17.66 -8.85
N ARG A 34 7.98 -17.29 -7.90
CA ARG A 34 6.51 -17.42 -8.07
C ARG A 34 5.99 -16.46 -9.14
N CYS A 35 6.51 -15.23 -9.22
CA CYS A 35 6.18 -14.31 -10.29
C CYS A 35 6.53 -14.88 -11.68
N HIS A 36 7.65 -15.60 -11.81
CA HIS A 36 7.98 -16.28 -13.06
C HIS A 36 7.00 -17.39 -13.41
N TRP A 37 6.49 -18.16 -12.43
CA TRP A 37 5.44 -19.15 -12.71
C TRP A 37 4.19 -18.51 -13.29
N VAL A 38 3.75 -17.38 -12.74
CA VAL A 38 2.60 -16.62 -13.25
C VAL A 38 2.87 -16.06 -14.65
N LEU A 39 4.09 -15.55 -14.90
CA LEU A 39 4.48 -15.04 -16.21
C LEU A 39 4.48 -16.14 -17.28
N GLU A 40 5.00 -17.32 -16.98
CA GLU A 40 4.99 -18.45 -17.92
C GLU A 40 3.58 -18.98 -18.17
N ALA A 41 2.72 -19.02 -17.14
CA ALA A 41 1.30 -19.32 -17.32
C ALA A 41 0.60 -18.26 -18.21
N ALA A 42 0.94 -16.98 -18.04
CA ALA A 42 0.41 -15.90 -18.88
C ALA A 42 0.85 -16.02 -20.34
N ARG A 43 2.12 -16.33 -20.58
CA ARG A 43 2.70 -16.52 -21.92
C ARG A 43 2.12 -17.72 -22.66
N SER A 44 1.76 -18.76 -21.94
CA SER A 44 1.14 -19.97 -22.48
C SER A 44 -0.39 -19.89 -22.58
N ASP A 45 -0.99 -18.72 -22.35
CA ASP A 45 -2.45 -18.50 -22.37
C ASP A 45 -3.21 -19.38 -21.36
N GLY A 46 -2.52 -19.78 -20.28
CA GLY A 46 -3.03 -20.70 -19.25
C GLY A 46 -3.72 -20.03 -18.07
N LEU A 47 -3.94 -18.71 -18.11
CA LEU A 47 -4.63 -17.96 -17.06
C LEU A 47 -6.15 -17.97 -17.26
N THR A 48 -6.89 -18.12 -16.17
CA THR A 48 -8.36 -18.25 -16.21
C THR A 48 -9.09 -16.94 -16.53
N HIS A 49 -8.63 -15.81 -16.01
CA HIS A 49 -9.42 -14.57 -15.97
C HIS A 49 -8.96 -13.48 -16.95
N PHE A 50 -7.73 -13.54 -17.42
CA PHE A 50 -7.18 -12.54 -18.33
C PHE A 50 -6.09 -13.14 -19.20
N ARG A 51 -5.84 -12.50 -20.34
CA ARG A 51 -4.75 -12.83 -21.26
C ARG A 51 -3.74 -11.70 -21.25
N VAL A 52 -2.46 -12.02 -21.37
CA VAL A 52 -1.40 -11.02 -21.48
C VAL A 52 -1.09 -10.80 -22.96
N ASN A 53 -1.32 -9.58 -23.43
CA ASN A 53 -0.89 -9.14 -24.75
C ASN A 53 0.48 -8.47 -24.64
N LEU A 54 1.54 -9.18 -25.00
CA LEU A 54 2.90 -8.63 -24.96
C LEU A 54 3.15 -7.57 -26.03
N ASP A 55 2.40 -7.58 -27.14
CA ASP A 55 2.51 -6.55 -28.18
C ASP A 55 2.04 -5.18 -27.69
N ALA A 56 1.22 -5.15 -26.63
CA ALA A 56 0.78 -3.92 -25.99
C ALA A 56 1.82 -3.31 -25.04
N LEU A 57 2.90 -4.03 -24.69
CA LEU A 57 3.88 -3.56 -23.70
C LEU A 57 4.54 -2.24 -24.14
N GLN A 58 4.97 -2.15 -25.40
CA GLN A 58 5.62 -0.95 -25.92
C GLN A 58 4.65 0.24 -25.98
N PRO A 59 3.42 0.11 -26.54
CA PRO A 59 2.41 1.16 -26.44
C PRO A 59 2.11 1.62 -25.01
N CYS A 60 1.98 0.69 -24.06
CA CYS A 60 1.76 1.03 -22.65
C CYS A 60 2.93 1.82 -22.07
N ALA A 61 4.18 1.41 -22.33
CA ALA A 61 5.36 2.13 -21.86
C ALA A 61 5.44 3.54 -22.45
N THR A 62 5.11 3.70 -23.73
CA THR A 62 5.04 5.01 -24.39
C THR A 62 3.96 5.90 -23.76
N LEU A 63 2.77 5.35 -23.48
CA LEU A 63 1.69 6.09 -22.82
C LEU A 63 2.13 6.60 -21.45
N VAL A 64 2.66 5.71 -20.60
CA VAL A 64 3.15 6.10 -19.26
C VAL A 64 4.24 7.15 -19.37
N ALA A 65 5.21 6.99 -20.27
CA ALA A 65 6.29 7.96 -20.44
C ALA A 65 5.80 9.34 -20.92
N ASN A 66 4.76 9.37 -21.76
CA ASN A 66 4.15 10.62 -22.21
C ASN A 66 3.37 11.29 -21.08
N GLU A 67 2.59 10.52 -20.32
CA GLU A 67 1.85 11.03 -19.16
C GLU A 67 2.81 11.59 -18.10
N THR A 68 3.90 10.88 -17.79
CA THR A 68 4.92 11.36 -16.86
C THR A 68 5.54 12.66 -17.34
N ARG A 69 5.94 12.78 -18.62
CA ARG A 69 6.51 14.03 -19.17
C ARG A 69 5.50 15.18 -19.22
N SER A 70 4.22 14.87 -19.42
CA SER A 70 3.16 15.89 -19.42
C SER A 70 2.98 16.49 -18.03
N ASN A 71 3.03 15.67 -16.98
CA ASN A 71 2.86 16.12 -15.59
C ASN A 71 4.16 16.63 -14.97
N TYR A 72 5.31 16.12 -15.43
CA TYR A 72 6.66 16.44 -14.91
C TYR A 72 7.64 16.67 -16.07
N PRO A 73 7.60 17.85 -16.71
CA PRO A 73 8.42 18.13 -17.90
C PRO A 73 9.94 18.06 -17.66
N ASP A 74 10.38 18.33 -16.44
CA ASP A 74 11.78 18.24 -15.98
C ASP A 74 12.14 16.85 -15.41
N LEU A 75 11.17 15.93 -15.37
CA LEU A 75 11.28 14.60 -14.78
C LEU A 75 11.61 14.61 -13.27
N ASP A 76 11.35 15.72 -12.57
CA ASP A 76 11.39 15.77 -11.10
C ASP A 76 10.08 15.18 -10.53
N VAL A 77 9.95 13.87 -10.66
CA VAL A 77 8.76 13.14 -10.19
C VAL A 77 8.87 12.93 -8.67
N PRO A 78 7.92 13.46 -7.88
CA PRO A 78 7.97 13.30 -6.44
C PRO A 78 7.77 11.83 -6.06
N TYR A 79 8.42 11.39 -4.98
CA TYR A 79 8.31 10.02 -4.50
C TYR A 79 6.87 9.64 -4.20
N HIS A 80 6.43 8.51 -4.75
CA HIS A 80 5.16 7.91 -4.35
C HIS A 80 5.28 7.39 -2.91
N SER A 81 4.63 8.09 -1.99
CA SER A 81 4.66 7.76 -0.58
C SER A 81 3.41 8.29 0.11
N ARG A 82 3.17 7.83 1.34
CA ARG A 82 2.09 8.35 2.19
C ARG A 82 2.10 9.88 2.28
N TRP A 83 3.27 10.49 2.23
CA TRP A 83 3.43 11.95 2.28
C TRP A 83 2.65 12.67 1.19
N ARG A 84 2.54 12.09 -0.01
CA ARG A 84 1.75 12.67 -1.11
C ARG A 84 0.25 12.72 -0.82
N HIS A 85 -0.27 11.84 0.04
CA HIS A 85 -1.69 11.88 0.44
C HIS A 85 -1.97 12.94 1.52
N PHE A 86 -0.94 13.47 2.19
CA PHE A 86 -1.09 14.61 3.09
C PHE A 86 -1.17 15.95 2.34
N GLU A 87 -0.73 15.96 1.08
CA GLU A 87 -0.93 17.08 0.16
C GLU A 87 -2.31 16.97 -0.47
N THR A 88 -3.24 17.79 0.01
CA THR A 88 -4.62 17.82 -0.48
C THR A 88 -4.86 19.05 -1.35
N SER A 89 -6.05 19.16 -1.93
CA SER A 89 -6.52 20.39 -2.59
C SER A 89 -6.52 21.62 -1.66
N ALA A 90 -6.59 21.42 -0.34
CA ALA A 90 -6.50 22.49 0.65
C ALA A 90 -5.05 22.84 1.05
N GLY A 91 -4.07 22.14 0.46
CA GLY A 91 -2.64 22.30 0.73
C GLY A 91 -2.04 21.11 1.48
N ASP A 92 -0.77 21.29 1.86
CA ASP A 92 0.01 20.32 2.63
C ASP A 92 -0.38 20.36 4.10
N LEU A 93 -1.16 19.35 4.52
CA LEU A 93 -1.67 19.25 5.88
C LEU A 93 -0.57 18.94 6.89
N THR A 94 0.58 18.39 6.49
CA THR A 94 1.67 18.10 7.44
C THR A 94 2.22 19.34 8.11
N LYS A 95 2.11 20.49 7.45
CA LYS A 95 2.53 21.80 8.00
C LYS A 95 1.71 22.23 9.22
N THR A 96 0.52 21.66 9.41
CA THR A 96 -0.32 21.93 10.59
C THR A 96 0.26 21.32 11.86
N ILE A 97 1.00 20.19 11.74
CA ILE A 97 1.48 19.40 12.87
C ILE A 97 3.01 19.34 13.00
N LEU A 98 3.75 19.27 11.88
CA LEU A 98 5.21 19.05 11.90
C LEU A 98 6.03 20.35 11.88
N GLY A 99 5.46 21.48 11.48
CA GLY A 99 6.21 22.72 11.33
C GLY A 99 7.35 22.62 10.31
N LYS A 100 8.50 23.28 10.57
CA LYS A 100 9.70 23.21 9.73
C LYS A 100 10.84 22.50 10.48
N PRO A 101 11.46 21.46 9.89
CA PRO A 101 12.57 20.77 10.55
C PRO A 101 13.80 21.67 10.66
N ALA A 102 14.48 21.61 11.81
CA ALA A 102 15.84 22.12 11.97
C ALA A 102 16.88 20.98 11.79
N PRO A 103 18.13 21.27 11.40
CA PRO A 103 19.18 20.26 11.35
C PRO A 103 19.36 19.58 12.72
N GLY A 104 19.22 18.26 12.76
CA GLY A 104 19.33 17.48 13.99
C GLY A 104 18.07 17.44 14.87
N ASP A 105 16.93 17.91 14.36
CA ASP A 105 15.65 17.84 15.07
C ASP A 105 15.12 16.39 15.11
N LEU A 106 15.53 15.67 16.15
CA LEU A 106 15.12 14.29 16.37
C LEU A 106 13.62 14.15 16.68
N GLU A 107 13.01 15.18 17.26
CA GLU A 107 11.59 15.12 17.61
C GLU A 107 10.73 15.26 16.36
N TYR A 108 11.07 16.20 15.47
CA TYR A 108 10.46 16.26 14.14
C TYR A 108 10.52 14.91 13.43
N CYS A 109 11.69 14.26 13.42
CA CYS A 109 11.87 12.96 12.78
C CYS A 109 10.98 11.87 13.39
N ARG A 110 10.84 11.84 14.71
CA ARG A 110 9.97 10.88 15.41
C ARG A 110 8.51 11.10 15.04
N VAL A 111 8.01 12.34 15.14
CA VAL A 111 6.62 12.66 14.82
C VAL A 111 6.32 12.36 13.35
N ALA A 112 7.25 12.67 12.44
CA ALA A 112 7.14 12.35 11.02
C ALA A 112 7.05 10.83 10.76
N ILE A 113 7.86 10.04 11.47
CA ILE A 113 7.81 8.57 11.38
C ILE A 113 6.49 8.06 11.94
N ASP A 114 6.07 8.50 13.13
CA ASP A 114 4.85 8.03 13.78
C ASP A 114 3.62 8.34 12.92
N LEU A 115 3.50 9.56 12.41
CA LEU A 115 2.42 9.95 11.51
C LEU A 115 2.38 9.05 10.26
N SER A 116 3.51 8.91 9.57
CA SER A 116 3.56 8.20 8.29
C SER A 116 3.34 6.69 8.46
N VAL A 117 3.94 6.07 9.47
CA VAL A 117 3.79 4.64 9.77
C VAL A 117 2.36 4.33 10.19
N VAL A 118 1.80 5.07 11.15
CA VAL A 118 0.41 4.85 11.60
C VAL A 118 -0.56 5.03 10.44
N SER A 119 -0.39 6.08 9.63
CA SER A 119 -1.27 6.33 8.49
C SER A 119 -1.21 5.23 7.42
N VAL A 120 -0.01 4.68 7.16
CA VAL A 120 0.15 3.54 6.24
C VAL A 120 -0.53 2.28 6.79
N LEU A 121 -0.36 1.99 8.07
CA LEU A 121 -0.94 0.80 8.70
C LEU A 121 -2.47 0.86 8.75
N LEU A 122 -3.06 2.03 8.98
CA LEU A 122 -4.52 2.20 8.97
C LEU A 122 -5.14 2.02 7.58
N ASP A 123 -4.38 2.29 6.51
CA ASP A 123 -4.83 2.08 5.14
C ASP A 123 -4.84 0.61 4.72
N ALA A 124 -4.02 -0.21 5.37
CA ALA A 124 -4.02 -1.65 5.20
C ALA A 124 -5.25 -2.28 5.91
N GLY A 125 -6.46 -2.06 5.38
CA GLY A 125 -7.66 -2.78 5.83
C GLY A 125 -8.98 -2.00 5.79
N ALA A 126 -8.97 -0.70 5.49
CA ALA A 126 -10.19 0.12 5.55
C ALA A 126 -11.24 -0.25 4.47
N GLY A 127 -10.81 -0.83 3.35
CA GLY A 127 -11.69 -1.24 2.25
C GLY A 127 -12.14 -0.08 1.36
N GLY A 128 -12.66 -0.41 0.18
CA GLY A 128 -12.94 0.56 -0.89
C GLY A 128 -14.11 1.53 -0.63
N THR A 129 -14.94 1.28 0.38
CA THR A 129 -16.11 2.11 0.72
C THR A 129 -15.83 3.15 1.80
N TRP A 130 -14.61 3.14 2.35
CA TRP A 130 -14.26 4.03 3.45
C TRP A 130 -14.18 5.48 3.00
N ARG A 131 -14.77 6.39 3.80
CA ARG A 131 -14.82 7.83 3.54
C ARG A 131 -14.59 8.62 4.82
N TYR A 132 -13.96 9.79 4.68
CA TYR A 132 -13.76 10.74 5.78
C TYR A 132 -14.14 12.14 5.34
N ARG A 133 -14.83 12.85 6.23
CA ARG A 133 -15.21 14.25 6.04
C ARG A 133 -14.35 15.09 6.97
N ASP A 134 -13.48 15.90 6.38
CA ASP A 134 -12.66 16.82 7.15
C ASP A 134 -13.51 18.00 7.62
N GLU A 135 -13.67 18.16 8.93
CA GLU A 135 -14.52 19.22 9.50
C GLU A 135 -13.94 20.62 9.28
N ILE A 136 -12.62 20.76 9.08
CA ILE A 136 -11.99 22.06 8.88
C ILE A 136 -12.21 22.54 7.43
N THR A 137 -11.89 21.70 6.44
CA THR A 137 -12.03 22.05 5.02
C THR A 137 -13.42 21.77 4.46
N GLN A 138 -14.29 21.08 5.23
CA GLN A 138 -15.58 20.55 4.79
C GLN A 138 -15.51 19.61 3.57
N THR A 139 -14.31 19.14 3.22
CA THR A 139 -14.07 18.27 2.07
C THR A 139 -14.26 16.81 2.45
N GLN A 140 -14.89 16.05 1.56
CA GLN A 140 -15.00 14.61 1.69
C GLN A 140 -13.90 13.93 0.87
N TYR A 141 -13.13 13.07 1.53
CA TYR A 141 -12.08 12.27 0.93
C TYR A 141 -12.42 10.78 1.04
N GLU A 142 -11.88 9.97 0.13
CA GLU A 142 -12.17 8.54 0.04
C GLU A 142 -10.89 7.72 0.11
N ARG A 143 -11.02 6.45 0.52
CA ARG A 143 -9.92 5.46 0.49
C ARG A 143 -8.66 6.01 1.17
N SER A 144 -7.49 5.77 0.57
CA SER A 144 -6.18 6.12 1.11
C SER A 144 -5.97 7.62 1.35
N GLU A 145 -6.61 8.48 0.56
CA GLU A 145 -6.52 9.93 0.73
C GLU A 145 -7.23 10.37 2.01
N GLY A 146 -8.48 9.96 2.20
CA GLY A 146 -9.19 10.37 3.40
C GLY A 146 -8.58 9.78 4.66
N LEU A 147 -8.00 8.58 4.59
CA LEU A 147 -7.27 7.99 5.72
C LEU A 147 -6.04 8.80 6.08
N ALA A 148 -5.33 9.33 5.07
CA ALA A 148 -4.22 10.24 5.30
C ALA A 148 -4.69 11.53 6.00
N VAL A 149 -5.79 12.13 5.53
CA VAL A 149 -6.38 13.32 6.17
C VAL A 149 -6.83 13.02 7.60
N ALA A 150 -7.56 11.92 7.82
CA ALA A 150 -7.99 11.49 9.15
C ALA A 150 -6.81 11.25 10.09
N SER A 151 -5.72 10.66 9.59
CA SER A 151 -4.49 10.44 10.36
C SER A 151 -3.86 11.77 10.80
N VAL A 152 -3.76 12.75 9.90
CA VAL A 152 -3.24 14.08 10.27
C VAL A 152 -4.14 14.74 11.32
N ARG A 153 -5.47 14.69 11.15
CA ARG A 153 -6.41 15.27 12.12
C ARG A 153 -6.38 14.60 13.47
N MET A 154 -6.10 13.30 13.53
CA MET A 154 -5.89 12.57 14.79
C MET A 154 -4.62 13.02 15.52
N PHE A 155 -3.58 13.44 14.80
CA PHE A 155 -2.34 13.96 15.39
C PHE A 155 -2.41 15.46 15.74
N ASP A 156 -3.41 16.18 15.22
CA ASP A 156 -3.68 17.61 15.46
C ASP A 156 -4.55 17.86 16.71
N SER A 157 -5.10 16.79 17.31
CA SER A 157 -5.97 16.81 18.50
C SER A 157 -5.24 16.45 19.78
#